data_AF-A7APE2-F1
#
_entry.id   AF-A7APE2-F1
#
_cell.length_a   1.000
_cell.length_b   1.000
_cell.length_c   1.000
_cell.angle_alpha   90.00
_cell.angle_beta   90.00
_cell.angle_gamma   90.00
#
_symmetry.space_group_name_H-M   'P 1'
#
loop_
_entity.id
_entity.type
_entity.pdbx_description
1 polymer ?
#
loop_
_entity_poly.entity_id
_entity_poly.type
_entity_poly.pdbx_seq_one_letter_code
_entity_poly.pdbx_strand_id
1 'polypeptide(L)'
;MAKRPHLRLTPAQLDMLDNHFKLVDGNGDGHINKDEFKLLYRSLGQTVTEAKLNTIVEEAFTDAPTEGIDFECFINTFLEAFALPPNERAVREALMLFDRDNSGYIETQELIQLLTTRGEKLSRGEVDHLFELLNIPQNTKRIDYTTFTEEIYRMFPIL
;
A
#
# COMPACT_ATOMS: atom_id res chain seq x y z
N MET A 1 -21.70 -1.31 -11.48
CA MET A 1 -21.21 -1.66 -10.14
C MET A 1 -20.06 -2.63 -10.31
N ALA A 2 -18.82 -2.12 -10.36
CA ALA A 2 -17.64 -2.96 -10.53
C ALA A 2 -17.37 -3.69 -9.22
N LYS A 3 -17.56 -5.02 -9.21
CA LYS A 3 -17.10 -5.87 -8.11
C LYS A 3 -15.57 -5.76 -8.07
N ARG A 4 -15.06 -4.98 -7.12
CA ARG A 4 -13.62 -4.84 -6.88
C ARG A 4 -13.07 -6.21 -6.43
N PRO A 5 -11.87 -6.59 -6.87
CA PRO A 5 -11.34 -7.93 -6.62
C PRO A 5 -11.21 -8.13 -5.11
N HIS A 6 -11.70 -9.26 -4.60
CA HIS A 6 -11.49 -9.66 -3.22
C HIS A 6 -9.97 -9.77 -2.98
N LEU A 7 -9.39 -8.73 -2.37
CA LEU A 7 -8.02 -8.79 -1.90
C LEU A 7 -7.95 -9.92 -0.86
N ARG A 8 -7.25 -10.99 -1.21
CA ARG A 8 -7.00 -12.11 -0.30
C ARG A 8 -5.67 -11.86 0.38
N LEU A 9 -5.74 -11.32 1.59
CA LEU A 9 -4.61 -11.32 2.51
C LEU A 9 -4.16 -12.77 2.73
N THR A 10 -2.86 -12.99 2.69
CA THR A 10 -2.27 -14.28 3.05
C THR A 10 -2.46 -14.54 4.55
N PRO A 11 -2.43 -15.81 5.01
CA PRO A 11 -2.50 -16.12 6.44
C PRO A 11 -1.42 -15.39 7.26
N ALA A 12 -0.23 -15.19 6.68
CA ALA A 12 0.86 -14.46 7.33
C ALA A 12 0.57 -12.96 7.47
N GLN A 13 -0.04 -12.34 6.45
CA GLN A 13 -0.47 -10.94 6.52
C GLN A 13 -1.60 -10.75 7.53
N LEU A 14 -2.57 -11.67 7.57
CA LEU A 14 -3.64 -11.66 8.58
C LEU A 14 -3.08 -11.79 9.98
N ASP A 15 -2.12 -12.69 10.20
CA ASP A 15 -1.50 -12.90 11.52
C ASP A 15 -0.67 -11.67 11.95
N MET A 16 0.06 -11.05 11.03
CA MET A 16 0.77 -9.80 11.30
C MET A 16 -0.19 -8.66 11.67
N LEU A 17 -1.28 -8.49 10.92
CA LEU A 17 -2.29 -7.46 11.16
C LEU A 17 -3.04 -7.70 12.47
N ASP A 18 -3.37 -8.95 12.79
CA ASP A 18 -4.00 -9.34 14.06
C ASP A 18 -3.08 -9.06 15.25
N ASN A 19 -1.78 -9.39 15.12
CA ASN A 19 -0.79 -9.07 16.14
C ASN A 19 -0.64 -7.56 16.37
N HIS A 20 -0.62 -6.77 15.29
CA HIS A 20 -0.56 -5.30 15.40
C HIS A 20 -1.87 -4.72 15.97
N PHE A 21 -3.03 -5.27 15.60
CA PHE A 21 -4.32 -4.86 16.13
C PHE A 21 -4.38 -5.08 17.65
N LYS A 22 -4.00 -6.29 18.11
CA LYS A 22 -3.92 -6.64 19.54
C LYS A 22 -2.88 -5.83 20.33
N LEU A 23 -1.81 -5.36 19.68
CA LEU A 23 -0.83 -4.48 20.32
C LEU A 23 -1.39 -3.09 20.61
N VAL A 24 -2.39 -2.66 19.82
CA VAL A 24 -2.97 -1.32 19.89
C VAL A 24 -4.29 -1.33 20.66
N ASP A 25 -5.06 -2.41 20.60
CA ASP A 25 -6.23 -2.71 21.44
C ASP A 25 -5.80 -2.87 22.91
N GLY A 26 -5.66 -1.74 23.60
CA GLY A 26 -5.10 -1.68 24.95
C GLY A 26 -6.06 -2.16 26.04
N ASN A 27 -7.37 -2.16 25.77
CA ASN A 27 -8.42 -2.64 26.66
C ASN A 27 -8.84 -4.09 26.37
N GLY A 28 -8.43 -4.66 25.22
CA GLY A 28 -8.68 -6.04 24.85
C GLY A 28 -10.17 -6.33 24.60
N ASP A 29 -10.93 -5.31 24.23
CA ASP A 29 -12.37 -5.44 23.96
C ASP A 29 -12.64 -5.85 22.50
N GLY A 30 -11.58 -6.00 21.69
CA GLY A 30 -11.66 -6.39 20.28
C GLY A 30 -12.02 -5.22 19.36
N HIS A 31 -12.07 -3.99 19.87
CA HIS A 31 -12.38 -2.79 19.11
C HIS A 31 -11.26 -1.76 19.26
N ILE A 32 -11.06 -0.97 18.21
CA ILE A 32 -10.13 0.16 18.25
C ILE A 32 -10.85 1.48 18.00
N ASN A 33 -10.47 2.49 18.77
CA ASN A 33 -10.95 3.86 18.57
C ASN A 33 -10.13 4.59 17.48
N LYS A 34 -10.51 5.84 17.18
CA LYS A 34 -9.87 6.64 16.12
C LYS A 34 -8.37 6.88 16.35
N ASP A 35 -7.95 7.05 17.60
CA ASP A 35 -6.55 7.34 17.94
C ASP A 35 -5.70 6.07 17.86
N GLU A 36 -6.26 4.95 18.31
CA GLU A 36 -5.71 3.61 18.14
C GLU A 36 -5.59 3.24 16.65
N PHE A 37 -6.61 3.51 15.83
CA PHE A 37 -6.52 3.32 14.38
C PHE A 37 -5.34 4.08 13.77
N LYS A 38 -5.12 5.34 14.16
CA LYS A 38 -3.99 6.14 13.68
C LYS A 38 -2.65 5.54 14.10
N LEU A 39 -2.56 5.05 15.33
CA LEU A 39 -1.36 4.39 15.84
C LEU A 39 -1.08 3.10 15.07
N LEU A 40 -2.12 2.29 14.85
CA LEU A 40 -2.06 1.05 14.09
C LEU A 40 -1.59 1.30 12.65
N TYR A 41 -2.16 2.30 11.99
CA TYR A 41 -1.78 2.70 10.62
C TYR A 41 -0.30 3.11 10.55
N ARG A 42 0.18 3.90 11.52
CA ARG A 42 1.60 4.29 11.62
C ARG A 42 2.51 3.09 11.97
N SER A 43 2.05 2.16 12.81
CA SER A 43 2.80 0.97 13.21
C SER A 43 3.05 0.01 12.05
N LEU A 44 2.15 0.00 11.05
CA LEU A 44 2.28 -0.77 9.81
C LEU A 44 3.25 -0.10 8.80
N GLY A 45 4.03 0.88 9.25
CA GLY A 45 5.06 1.55 8.45
C GLY A 45 4.50 2.57 7.45
N GLN A 46 3.22 2.94 7.56
CA GLN A 46 2.61 3.87 6.62
C GLN A 46 2.92 5.32 6.95
N THR A 47 3.61 5.98 6.03
CA THR A 47 3.86 7.42 6.05
C THR A 47 2.82 8.15 5.20
N VAL A 48 1.57 8.11 5.62
CA VAL A 48 0.52 8.97 5.05
C VAL A 48 0.50 10.34 5.74
N THR A 49 0.14 11.38 5.00
CA THR A 49 -0.04 12.71 5.58
C THR A 49 -1.20 12.70 6.59
N GLU A 50 -1.15 13.55 7.61
CA GLU A 50 -2.24 13.62 8.61
C GLU A 50 -3.60 13.95 7.96
N ALA A 51 -3.60 14.74 6.89
CA ALA A 51 -4.81 15.04 6.13
C ALA A 51 -5.43 13.79 5.52
N LYS A 52 -4.63 12.96 4.82
CA LYS A 52 -5.10 11.71 4.22
C LYS A 52 -5.50 10.70 5.28
N LEU A 53 -4.74 10.59 6.37
CA LEU A 53 -5.05 9.71 7.50
C LEU A 53 -6.37 10.09 8.17
N ASN A 54 -6.62 11.39 8.37
CA ASN A 54 -7.90 11.85 8.93
C ASN A 54 -9.06 11.55 8.00
N THR A 55 -8.92 11.70 6.68
CA THR A 55 -9.96 11.29 5.72
C THR A 55 -10.25 9.80 5.80
N ILE A 56 -9.21 8.95 5.86
CA ILE A 56 -9.38 7.50 6.00
C ILE A 56 -10.09 7.15 7.31
N VAL A 57 -9.71 7.78 8.42
CA VAL A 57 -10.35 7.59 9.72
C VAL A 57 -11.80 8.07 9.70
N GLU A 58 -12.10 9.19 9.06
CA GLU A 58 -13.48 9.68 8.94
C GLU A 58 -14.33 8.69 8.14
N GLU A 59 -13.83 8.18 7.02
CA GLU A 59 -14.51 7.15 6.22
C GLU A 59 -14.69 5.84 7.01
N ALA A 60 -13.65 5.35 7.68
CA ALA A 60 -13.67 4.13 8.49
C ALA A 60 -14.70 4.18 9.62
N PHE A 61 -14.77 5.34 10.28
CA PHE A 61 -15.61 5.53 11.46
C PHE A 61 -16.95 6.21 11.14
N THR A 62 -17.33 6.33 9.86
CA THR A 62 -18.63 6.91 9.47
C THR A 62 -19.80 6.07 9.97
N ASP A 63 -19.71 4.75 9.83
CA ASP A 63 -20.73 3.78 10.27
C ASP A 63 -20.29 2.95 11.49
N ALA A 64 -19.20 3.36 12.16
CA ALA A 64 -18.66 2.61 13.28
C ALA A 64 -19.55 2.70 14.54
N PRO A 65 -19.70 1.60 15.30
CA PRO A 65 -20.36 1.64 16.60
C PRO A 65 -19.56 2.50 17.60
N THR A 66 -20.23 2.88 18.69
CA THR A 66 -19.66 3.75 19.73
C THR A 66 -18.43 3.15 20.40
N GLU A 67 -18.32 1.82 20.36
CA GLU A 67 -17.22 1.02 20.92
C GLU A 67 -15.95 1.09 20.05
N GLY A 68 -16.05 1.50 18.78
CA GLY A 68 -14.95 1.55 17.83
C GLY A 68 -15.17 0.62 16.65
N ILE A 69 -14.12 0.34 15.88
CA ILE A 69 -14.19 -0.65 14.79
C ILE A 69 -13.54 -1.95 15.23
N ASP A 70 -14.14 -3.07 14.84
CA ASP A 70 -13.56 -4.39 15.07
C ASP A 70 -12.44 -4.71 14.06
N PHE A 71 -11.75 -5.83 14.27
CA PHE A 71 -10.67 -6.26 13.38
C PHE A 71 -11.13 -6.45 11.94
N GLU A 72 -12.34 -6.95 11.70
CA GLU A 72 -12.86 -7.17 10.36
C GLU A 72 -13.13 -5.85 9.64
N CYS A 73 -13.73 -4.87 10.31
CA CYS A 73 -13.94 -3.52 9.81
C CYS A 73 -12.60 -2.82 9.58
N PHE A 74 -11.63 -2.96 10.50
CA PHE A 74 -10.27 -2.46 10.29
C PHE A 74 -9.64 -3.04 9.02
N ILE A 75 -9.70 -4.35 8.80
CA ILE A 75 -9.16 -4.98 7.59
C ILE A 75 -9.87 -4.45 6.35
N ASN A 76 -11.19 -4.30 6.37
CA ASN A 76 -11.93 -3.79 5.21
C ASN A 76 -11.57 -2.33 4.91
N THR A 77 -11.56 -1.45 5.91
CA THR A 77 -11.13 -0.06 5.72
C THR A 77 -9.66 0.02 5.34
N PHE A 78 -8.81 -0.77 5.97
CA PHE A 78 -7.40 -0.86 5.61
C PHE A 78 -7.31 -1.27 4.14
N LEU A 79 -7.94 -2.34 3.68
CA LEU A 79 -7.93 -2.76 2.27
C LEU A 79 -8.59 -1.78 1.28
N GLU A 80 -9.51 -0.92 1.74
CA GLU A 80 -10.15 0.09 0.89
C GLU A 80 -9.33 1.37 0.77
N ALA A 81 -8.74 1.83 1.87
CA ALA A 81 -7.88 3.00 1.95
C ALA A 81 -6.46 2.69 1.44
N PHE A 82 -5.99 1.51 1.78
CA PHE A 82 -4.80 0.87 1.28
C PHE A 82 -5.23 0.14 0.02
N ALA A 83 -5.25 0.84 -1.11
CA ALA A 83 -5.03 0.17 -2.37
C ALA A 83 -3.66 -0.51 -2.26
N LEU A 84 -3.61 -1.71 -1.65
CA LEU A 84 -2.45 -2.57 -1.62
C LEU A 84 -1.92 -2.54 -3.04
N PRO A 85 -0.64 -2.18 -3.27
CA PRO A 85 -0.05 -2.30 -4.58
C PRO A 85 -0.49 -3.60 -5.21
N PRO A 86 -0.91 -3.54 -6.48
CA PRO A 86 -1.41 -4.71 -7.17
C PRO A 86 -0.37 -5.81 -6.97
N ASN A 87 -0.78 -7.01 -6.49
CA ASN A 87 0.12 -8.13 -6.21
C ASN A 87 1.29 -8.21 -7.21
N GLU A 88 2.48 -8.69 -6.82
CA GLU A 88 3.70 -8.63 -7.66
C GLU A 88 3.43 -8.92 -9.13
N ARG A 89 2.61 -9.96 -9.37
CA ARG A 89 2.12 -10.37 -10.68
C ARG A 89 1.31 -9.29 -11.42
N ALA A 90 0.35 -8.63 -10.81
CA ALA A 90 -0.45 -7.57 -11.42
C ALA A 90 0.36 -6.29 -11.69
N VAL A 91 1.31 -5.90 -10.81
CA VAL A 91 2.24 -4.79 -11.14
C VAL A 91 3.12 -5.20 -12.32
N ARG A 92 3.64 -6.43 -12.32
CA ARG A 92 4.46 -6.96 -13.40
C ARG A 92 3.69 -7.02 -14.73
N GLU A 93 2.47 -7.53 -14.73
CA GLU A 93 1.59 -7.56 -15.91
C GLU A 93 1.26 -6.15 -16.39
N ALA A 94 1.05 -5.20 -15.48
CA ALA A 94 0.85 -3.80 -15.83
C ALA A 94 2.10 -3.18 -16.47
N LEU A 95 3.30 -3.48 -15.97
CA LEU A 95 4.57 -3.00 -16.53
C LEU A 95 4.92 -3.69 -17.86
N MET A 96 4.59 -4.97 -18.02
CA MET A 96 4.71 -5.70 -19.28
C MET A 96 3.86 -5.09 -20.42
N LEU A 97 2.71 -4.48 -20.11
CA LEU A 97 1.92 -3.76 -21.11
C LEU A 97 2.66 -2.54 -21.71
N PHE A 98 3.68 -2.03 -21.02
CA PHE A 98 4.53 -0.93 -21.49
C PHE A 98 5.81 -1.41 -22.16
N ASP A 99 6.33 -2.57 -21.76
CA ASP A 99 7.48 -3.26 -22.37
C ASP A 99 7.10 -3.88 -23.74
N ARG A 100 6.91 -3.03 -24.75
CA ARG A 100 6.46 -3.42 -26.10
C ARG A 100 7.39 -4.39 -26.82
N ASP A 101 8.69 -4.33 -26.52
CA ASP A 101 9.71 -5.22 -27.05
C ASP A 101 9.90 -6.48 -26.17
N ASN A 102 9.15 -6.59 -25.07
CA ASN A 102 9.19 -7.70 -24.11
C ASN A 102 10.63 -7.97 -23.63
N SER A 103 11.39 -6.89 -23.47
CA SER A 103 12.82 -6.90 -23.15
C SER A 103 13.10 -7.22 -21.68
N GLY A 104 12.10 -7.09 -20.81
CA GLY A 104 12.28 -7.12 -19.36
C GLY A 104 12.63 -5.73 -18.77
N TYR A 105 12.74 -4.70 -19.62
CA TYR A 105 13.22 -3.37 -19.20
C TYR A 105 12.37 -2.24 -19.76
N ILE A 106 11.91 -1.35 -18.89
CA ILE A 106 11.21 -0.10 -19.26
C ILE A 106 12.14 1.10 -19.13
N GLU A 107 11.94 2.15 -19.92
CA GLU A 107 12.73 3.36 -19.75
C GLU A 107 12.38 4.04 -18.43
N THR A 108 13.39 4.55 -17.73
CA THR A 108 13.19 5.19 -16.43
C THR A 108 12.26 6.39 -16.52
N GLN A 109 12.31 7.15 -17.63
CA GLN A 109 11.36 8.25 -17.86
C GLN A 109 9.92 7.76 -18.04
N GLU A 110 9.71 6.62 -18.70
CA GLU A 110 8.38 6.03 -18.88
C GLU A 110 7.81 5.55 -17.54
N LEU A 111 8.62 4.88 -16.72
CA LEU A 111 8.21 4.48 -15.37
C LEU A 111 7.80 5.70 -14.52
N ILE A 112 8.62 6.75 -14.52
CA ILE A 112 8.29 7.99 -13.79
C ILE A 112 6.99 8.58 -14.32
N GLN A 113 6.82 8.68 -15.65
CA GLN A 113 5.58 9.17 -16.23
C GLN A 113 4.38 8.34 -15.82
N LEU A 114 4.50 7.01 -15.76
CA LEU A 114 3.42 6.14 -15.32
C LEU A 114 3.03 6.40 -13.87
N LEU A 115 4.02 6.45 -12.97
CA LEU A 115 3.83 6.72 -11.55
C LEU A 115 3.25 8.12 -11.28
N THR A 116 3.51 9.10 -12.16
CA THR A 116 2.98 10.46 -12.03
C THR A 116 1.66 10.70 -12.77
N THR A 117 1.27 9.83 -13.71
CA THR A 117 0.16 10.11 -14.66
C THR A 117 -1.06 9.19 -14.48
N ARG A 118 -0.87 7.95 -14.04
CA ARG A 118 -1.96 6.94 -13.94
C ARG A 118 -2.12 6.44 -12.50
N GLY A 119 -3.36 6.36 -12.02
CA GLY A 119 -3.68 5.89 -10.66
C GLY A 119 -3.53 6.98 -9.60
N GLU A 120 -3.07 6.60 -8.40
CA GLU A 120 -2.59 7.56 -7.39
C GLU A 120 -1.24 8.13 -7.84
N LYS A 121 -1.26 9.41 -8.18
CA LYS A 121 -0.10 10.10 -8.74
C LYS A 121 0.91 10.35 -7.64
N LEU A 122 2.07 9.71 -7.75
CA LEU A 122 3.23 10.10 -6.96
C LEU A 122 3.73 11.45 -7.47
N SER A 123 4.08 12.34 -6.53
CA SER A 123 4.85 13.54 -6.82
C SER A 123 6.28 13.18 -7.23
N ARG A 124 6.97 14.10 -7.90
CA ARG A 124 8.36 13.86 -8.32
C ARG A 124 9.27 13.50 -7.14
N GLY A 125 9.08 14.18 -6.01
CA GLY A 125 9.84 13.90 -4.79
C GLY A 125 9.58 12.51 -4.21
N GLU A 126 8.34 12.00 -4.29
CA GLU A 126 8.03 10.64 -3.85
C GLU A 126 8.65 9.58 -4.77
N VAL A 127 8.71 9.84 -6.08
CA VAL A 127 9.37 8.94 -7.02
C VAL A 127 10.89 8.94 -6.81
N ASP A 128 11.49 10.10 -6.56
CA ASP A 128 12.92 10.21 -6.28
C ASP A 128 13.27 9.47 -4.97
N HIS A 129 12.43 9.62 -3.93
CA HIS A 129 12.58 8.86 -2.68
C HIS A 129 12.39 7.35 -2.86
N LEU A 130 11.43 6.92 -3.68
CA LEU A 130 11.25 5.51 -4.02
C LEU A 130 12.51 4.93 -4.67
N PHE A 131 13.15 5.68 -5.59
CA PHE A 131 14.37 5.23 -6.23
C PHE A 131 15.56 5.16 -5.27
N GLU A 132 15.69 6.12 -4.36
CA GLU A 132 16.68 6.05 -3.28
C GLU A 132 16.48 4.82 -2.40
N LEU A 133 15.24 4.56 -1.97
CA LEU A 133 14.91 3.42 -1.12
C LEU A 133 15.23 2.08 -1.79
N LEU A 134 15.01 1.98 -3.10
CA LEU A 134 15.30 0.79 -3.90
C LEU A 134 16.77 0.71 -4.37
N ASN A 135 17.64 1.63 -3.92
CA ASN A 135 19.03 1.74 -4.37
C ASN A 135 19.19 1.83 -5.91
N ILE A 136 18.23 2.46 -6.58
CA ILE A 136 18.27 2.66 -8.04
C ILE A 136 19.07 3.93 -8.33
N PRO A 137 20.20 3.84 -9.06
CA PRO A 137 20.97 5.02 -9.43
C PRO A 137 20.14 5.99 -10.26
N GLN A 138 20.24 7.29 -9.97
CA GLN A 138 19.55 8.36 -10.71
C GLN A 138 19.95 8.44 -12.20
N ASN A 139 21.08 7.87 -12.59
CA ASN A 139 21.55 7.78 -13.97
C ASN A 139 21.10 6.51 -14.71
N THR A 140 20.26 5.68 -14.07
CA THR A 140 19.70 4.48 -14.68
C THR A 140 18.82 4.89 -15.85
N LYS A 141 19.10 4.34 -17.04
CA LYS A 141 18.34 4.63 -18.27
C LYS A 141 17.15 3.70 -18.45
N ARG A 142 17.31 2.45 -18.02
CA ARG A 142 16.29 1.40 -18.13
C ARG A 142 16.19 0.67 -16.79
N ILE A 143 14.96 0.46 -16.34
CA ILE A 143 14.64 -0.23 -15.08
C ILE A 143 14.21 -1.64 -15.43
N ASP A 144 14.83 -2.63 -14.79
CA ASP A 144 14.30 -3.99 -14.77
C ASP A 144 13.07 -4.01 -13.87
N TYR A 145 11.89 -4.18 -14.47
CA TYR A 145 10.64 -4.16 -13.72
C TYR A 145 10.47 -5.40 -12.84
N THR A 146 11.15 -6.52 -13.13
CA THR A 146 11.14 -7.71 -12.28
C THR A 146 11.84 -7.41 -10.97
N THR A 147 13.09 -6.94 -11.07
CA THR A 147 13.89 -6.55 -9.89
C THR A 147 13.20 -5.42 -9.12
N PHE A 148 12.64 -4.43 -9.82
CA PHE A 148 11.88 -3.34 -9.22
C PHE A 148 10.67 -3.85 -8.43
N THR A 149 9.87 -4.77 -8.99
CA THR A 149 8.75 -5.36 -8.26
C THR A 149 9.23 -6.17 -7.06
N GLU A 150 10.24 -7.03 -7.22
CA GLU A 150 10.75 -7.85 -6.12
C GLU A 150 11.26 -6.99 -4.95
N GLU A 151 11.98 -5.91 -5.23
CA GLU A 151 12.50 -5.02 -4.19
C GLU A 151 11.39 -4.19 -3.50
N ILE A 152 10.35 -3.77 -4.24
CA ILE A 152 9.16 -3.13 -3.63
C ILE A 152 8.49 -4.08 -2.65
N TYR A 153 8.24 -5.33 -3.06
CA TYR A 153 7.59 -6.35 -2.24
C TYR A 153 8.48 -6.83 -1.08
N ARG A 154 9.80 -6.83 -1.26
CA ARG A 154 10.76 -7.11 -0.18
C ARG A 154 10.78 -6.00 0.87
N MET A 155 10.71 -4.75 0.45
CA MET A 155 10.74 -3.60 1.36
C MET A 155 9.42 -3.41 2.11
N PHE A 156 8.31 -3.80 1.49
CA PHE A 156 6.99 -3.76 2.08
C PHE A 156 6.35 -5.15 2.08
N PRO A 157 6.73 -6.04 3.00
CA PRO A 157 6.23 -7.43 3.05
C PRO A 157 4.73 -7.56 3.33
N ILE A 158 4.06 -6.43 3.61
CA ILE A 158 2.61 -6.34 3.81
C ILE A 158 1.87 -6.11 2.47
N LEU A 159 2.60 -5.81 1.40
CA LEU A 159 2.14 -5.71 0.01
C LEU A 159 2.18 -7.11 -0.62
#